data_AF-A0A453FF44-F1
#
_entry.id   AF-A0A453FF44-F1
#
_cell.length_a   1.000
_cell.length_b   1.000
_cell.length_c   1.000
_cell.angle_alpha   90.00
_cell.angle_beta   90.00
_cell.angle_gamma   90.00
#
_symmetry.space_group_name_H-M   'P 1'
#
loop_
_entity.id
_entity.type
_entity.pdbx_description
1 polymer ?
#
loop_
_entity_poly.entity_id
_entity_poly.type
_entity_poly.pdbx_seq_one_letter_code
_entity_poly.pdbx_strand_id
1 'polypeptide(L)'
;MGTFGGQFEDFHADDRRAEVIDWLGGLLPEFDLPLDSSDEELREYLIDGTALCYTADKLMPGVLEGVWGGYASDHRSNVKKFLSVIAEMGLPGFSVKDLEEGSMSSIVECLLALRDNVSAGLGENMSNYAAKTPSRPVAPVSTPGRRSPGEDRRRGLWDAKSPQRSPLLSGQKANEVFQFKRGQYTDLPAAKISEMIQSNSLDNAPTQSLLRVVNGILDESIERKRGEIPHRVVYLLRNVVQEIEHRISIQAEHIRNQNSIIKTREDKYRSKIKALETLVNGTNEENEMAINRLELVKVEKSKIDERRKIGEQDMVRLMREKENAENTVTNLQQEIQVMSRMFEEYREQMEEKTSQMEEHLTLRAKEAEFLLTQSKKRVEEVETASELQSQLWSKKANTFRSFMDNQKLSIKDIRISSQSIKQEMFALQMKWRDEISNIG
;
A
#
# COMPACT_ATOMS: atom_id res chain seq x y z
N MET A 1 -52.34 0.03 -19.72
CA MET A 1 -51.47 0.52 -18.63
C MET A 1 -50.07 0.58 -19.21
N GLY A 2 -49.60 1.78 -19.52
CA GLY A 2 -48.29 2.02 -20.11
C GLY A 2 -47.20 1.95 -19.05
N THR A 3 -46.10 1.31 -19.43
CA THR A 3 -44.85 1.13 -18.68
C THR A 3 -44.16 2.48 -18.43
N PHE A 4 -44.38 3.06 -17.25
CA PHE A 4 -43.67 4.24 -16.72
C PHE A 4 -42.36 3.85 -15.98
N GLY A 5 -41.68 2.80 -16.44
CA GLY A 5 -40.46 2.27 -15.80
C GLY A 5 -39.14 2.68 -16.46
N GLY A 6 -39.14 3.04 -17.75
CA GLY A 6 -37.89 3.24 -18.51
C GLY A 6 -37.15 4.54 -18.22
N GLN A 7 -37.86 5.63 -17.91
CA GLN A 7 -37.21 6.94 -17.78
C GLN A 7 -36.29 7.04 -16.55
N PHE A 8 -36.61 6.38 -15.43
CA PHE A 8 -35.79 6.47 -14.22
C PHE A 8 -34.51 5.63 -14.27
N GLU A 9 -34.47 4.54 -15.04
CA GLU A 9 -33.24 3.77 -15.27
C GLU A 9 -32.31 4.47 -16.28
N ASP A 10 -32.85 5.10 -17.32
CA ASP A 10 -32.07 5.81 -18.34
C ASP A 10 -31.32 7.03 -17.76
N PHE A 11 -31.96 7.85 -16.90
CA PHE A 11 -31.29 8.99 -16.25
C PHE A 11 -30.08 8.57 -15.40
N HIS A 12 -30.17 7.43 -14.69
CA HIS A 12 -29.08 6.95 -13.84
C HIS A 12 -27.95 6.30 -14.67
N ALA A 13 -28.24 5.77 -15.85
CA ALA A 13 -27.23 5.28 -16.79
C ALA A 13 -26.46 6.45 -17.43
N ASP A 14 -27.17 7.51 -17.80
CA ASP A 14 -26.60 8.72 -18.40
C ASP A 14 -25.66 9.46 -17.43
N ASP A 15 -26.08 9.63 -16.18
CA ASP A 15 -25.26 10.27 -15.14
C ASP A 15 -23.95 9.50 -14.90
N ARG A 16 -24.02 8.16 -14.84
CA ARG A 16 -22.85 7.29 -14.64
C ARG A 16 -21.89 7.32 -15.84
N ARG A 17 -22.42 7.39 -17.05
CA ARG A 17 -21.61 7.53 -18.27
C ARG A 17 -20.89 8.87 -18.29
N ALA A 18 -21.61 9.96 -18.02
CA ALA A 18 -21.00 11.29 -17.94
C ALA A 18 -19.87 11.33 -16.91
N GLU A 19 -20.03 10.61 -15.79
CA GLU A 19 -19.01 10.46 -14.76
C GLU A 19 -17.74 9.75 -15.26
N VAL A 20 -17.88 8.71 -16.08
CA VAL A 20 -16.75 8.00 -16.72
C VAL A 20 -16.06 8.89 -17.74
N ILE A 21 -16.83 9.63 -18.55
CA ILE A 21 -16.29 10.53 -19.57
C ILE A 21 -15.50 11.67 -18.92
N ASP A 22 -16.04 12.31 -17.89
CA ASP A 22 -15.34 13.35 -17.11
C ASP A 22 -14.04 12.81 -16.51
N TRP A 23 -14.09 11.61 -15.92
CA TRP A 23 -12.94 10.97 -15.31
C TRP A 23 -11.85 10.62 -16.33
N LEU A 24 -12.22 10.07 -17.49
CA LEU A 24 -11.28 9.77 -18.57
C LEU A 24 -10.69 11.05 -19.15
N GLY A 25 -11.47 12.12 -19.31
CA GLY A 25 -10.99 13.44 -19.73
C GLY A 25 -9.95 14.06 -18.79
N GLY A 26 -10.09 13.83 -17.47
CA GLY A 26 -9.08 14.23 -16.50
C GLY A 26 -7.78 13.39 -16.54
N LEU A 27 -7.87 12.15 -17.03
CA LEU A 27 -6.75 11.19 -17.06
C LEU A 27 -6.01 11.15 -18.40
N LEU A 28 -6.68 11.34 -19.52
CA LEU A 28 -6.13 11.09 -20.85
C LEU A 28 -5.90 12.43 -21.58
N PRO A 29 -4.65 12.79 -21.95
CA PRO A 29 -4.35 14.06 -22.60
C PRO A 29 -4.98 14.26 -23.99
N GLU A 30 -5.40 13.18 -24.65
CA GLU A 30 -5.99 13.16 -26.00
C GLU A 30 -7.49 12.74 -25.99
N PHE A 31 -8.16 12.83 -24.83
CA PHE A 31 -9.57 12.48 -24.69
C PHE A 31 -10.46 13.70 -24.88
N ASP A 32 -11.19 13.72 -26.00
CA ASP A 32 -12.00 14.87 -26.45
C ASP A 32 -13.50 14.52 -26.61
N LEU A 33 -14.04 13.61 -25.78
CA LEU A 33 -15.47 13.27 -25.80
C LEU A 33 -16.30 14.26 -24.94
N PRO A 34 -17.37 14.86 -25.50
CA PRO A 34 -18.35 15.64 -24.73
C PRO A 34 -19.03 14.82 -23.61
N LEU A 35 -19.45 15.49 -22.52
CA LEU A 35 -20.14 14.83 -21.39
C LEU A 35 -21.51 14.24 -21.77
N ASP A 36 -22.14 14.77 -22.82
CA ASP A 36 -23.39 14.29 -23.40
C ASP A 36 -23.19 13.21 -24.47
N SER A 37 -21.97 12.71 -24.65
CA SER A 37 -21.68 11.62 -25.58
C SER A 37 -22.46 10.36 -25.29
N SER A 38 -22.82 9.65 -26.36
CA SER A 38 -23.59 8.41 -26.28
C SER A 38 -22.73 7.20 -25.90
N ASP A 39 -23.40 6.10 -25.54
CA ASP A 39 -22.76 4.79 -25.30
C ASP A 39 -21.93 4.34 -26.52
N GLU A 40 -22.40 4.62 -27.74
CA GLU A 40 -21.74 4.27 -28.99
C GLU A 40 -20.47 5.09 -29.23
N GLU A 41 -20.47 6.38 -28.91
CA GLU A 41 -19.28 7.24 -29.02
C GLU A 41 -18.21 6.84 -27.99
N LEU A 42 -18.63 6.53 -26.76
CA LEU A 42 -17.73 5.99 -25.74
C LEU A 42 -17.18 4.61 -26.16
N ARG A 43 -18.01 3.77 -26.78
CA ARG A 43 -17.56 2.47 -27.32
C ARG A 43 -16.51 2.65 -28.39
N GLU A 44 -16.74 3.51 -29.37
CA GLU A 44 -15.81 3.74 -30.48
C GLU A 44 -14.43 4.16 -29.97
N TYR A 45 -14.37 4.92 -28.88
CA TYR A 45 -13.13 5.30 -28.24
C TYR A 45 -12.44 4.13 -27.49
N LEU A 46 -13.21 3.27 -26.84
CA LEU A 46 -12.67 2.18 -26.01
C LEU A 46 -12.42 0.86 -26.77
N ILE A 47 -13.03 0.67 -27.94
CA ILE A 47 -13.05 -0.61 -28.66
C ILE A 47 -11.66 -1.08 -29.11
N ASP A 48 -10.75 -0.14 -29.39
CA ASP A 48 -9.35 -0.41 -29.74
C ASP A 48 -8.54 -0.95 -28.53
N GLY A 49 -9.06 -0.76 -27.31
CA GLY A 49 -8.45 -1.20 -26.06
C GLY A 49 -7.22 -0.40 -25.64
N THR A 50 -6.68 0.48 -26.50
CA THR A 50 -5.50 1.30 -26.22
C THR A 50 -5.75 2.27 -25.06
N ALA A 51 -6.89 2.97 -25.07
CA ALA A 51 -7.29 3.86 -23.98
C ALA A 51 -7.44 3.13 -22.64
N LEU A 52 -8.03 1.93 -22.64
CA LEU A 52 -8.19 1.11 -21.44
C LEU A 52 -6.82 0.72 -20.85
N CYS A 53 -5.90 0.27 -21.70
CA CYS A 53 -4.55 -0.07 -21.28
C CYS A 53 -3.78 1.13 -20.74
N TYR A 54 -3.89 2.29 -21.39
CA TYR A 54 -3.25 3.52 -20.94
C TYR A 54 -3.80 3.97 -19.58
N THR A 55 -5.12 3.89 -19.39
CA THR A 55 -5.76 4.19 -18.10
C THR A 55 -5.22 3.27 -17.00
N ALA A 56 -5.09 1.97 -17.25
CA ALA A 56 -4.50 1.05 -16.29
C ALA A 56 -3.01 1.35 -15.99
N ASP A 57 -2.21 1.68 -17.01
CA ASP A 57 -0.80 2.06 -16.86
C ASP A 57 -0.63 3.29 -15.98
N LYS A 58 -1.40 4.33 -16.27
CA LYS A 58 -1.32 5.62 -15.58
C LYS A 58 -1.70 5.51 -14.11
N LEU A 59 -2.65 4.63 -13.78
CA LEU A 59 -3.12 4.41 -12.41
C LEU A 59 -2.21 3.46 -11.62
N MET A 60 -1.47 2.59 -12.31
CA MET A 60 -0.55 1.62 -11.69
C MET A 60 0.81 1.57 -12.41
N PRO A 61 1.66 2.60 -12.22
CA PRO A 61 2.97 2.63 -12.83
C PRO A 61 3.83 1.49 -12.26
N GLY A 62 4.17 0.52 -13.12
CA GLY A 62 5.01 -0.63 -12.78
C GLY A 62 4.37 -2.01 -13.01
N VAL A 63 3.06 -2.11 -13.28
CA VAL A 63 2.43 -3.37 -13.72
C VAL A 63 2.84 -3.73 -15.17
N LEU A 64 3.30 -2.74 -15.94
CA LEU A 64 3.63 -2.88 -17.35
C LEU A 64 5.12 -3.13 -17.64
N GLU A 65 6.00 -3.06 -16.65
CA GLU A 65 7.44 -3.30 -16.84
C GLU A 65 7.74 -4.80 -16.74
N GLY A 66 7.33 -5.56 -17.76
CA GLY A 66 7.77 -6.96 -17.93
C GLY A 66 6.83 -7.89 -18.69
N VAL A 67 5.53 -7.59 -18.78
CA VAL A 67 4.51 -8.51 -19.39
C VAL A 67 4.02 -8.02 -20.76
N TRP A 68 4.25 -6.77 -21.12
CA TRP A 68 3.59 -6.12 -22.25
C TRP A 68 4.59 -5.76 -23.35
N GLY A 69 4.75 -6.66 -24.31
CA GLY A 69 5.41 -6.34 -25.58
C GLY A 69 4.55 -5.38 -26.39
N GLY A 70 4.67 -4.07 -26.12
CA GLY A 70 3.97 -2.99 -26.84
C GLY A 70 2.44 -3.05 -26.82
N TYR A 71 1.81 -2.01 -27.38
CA TYR A 71 0.42 -2.07 -27.82
C TYR A 71 0.34 -3.13 -28.93
N ALA A 72 -0.53 -4.12 -28.77
CA ALA A 72 -0.69 -5.15 -29.79
C ALA A 72 -1.35 -4.53 -31.02
N SER A 73 -0.98 -5.01 -32.23
CA SER A 73 -1.66 -4.62 -33.48
C SER A 73 -3.13 -5.10 -33.57
N ASP A 74 -3.59 -5.87 -32.59
CA ASP A 74 -4.94 -6.43 -32.49
C ASP A 74 -5.67 -5.84 -31.27
N HIS A 75 -6.75 -5.09 -31.52
CA HIS A 75 -7.56 -4.44 -30.49
C HIS A 75 -8.07 -5.43 -29.43
N ARG A 76 -8.38 -6.67 -29.86
CA ARG A 76 -8.90 -7.73 -28.98
C ARG A 76 -7.88 -8.17 -27.94
N SER A 77 -6.59 -8.08 -28.28
CA SER A 77 -5.48 -8.38 -27.39
C SER A 77 -5.36 -7.31 -26.30
N ASN A 78 -5.46 -6.03 -26.66
CA ASN A 78 -5.36 -4.92 -25.70
C ASN A 78 -6.49 -4.98 -24.65
N VAL A 79 -7.74 -5.20 -25.06
CA VAL A 79 -8.88 -5.34 -24.13
C VAL A 79 -8.68 -6.52 -23.17
N LYS A 80 -8.19 -7.68 -23.66
CA LYS A 80 -7.90 -8.84 -22.80
C LYS A 80 -6.81 -8.57 -21.78
N LYS A 81 -5.76 -7.84 -22.16
CA LYS A 81 -4.69 -7.49 -21.24
C LYS A 81 -5.18 -6.56 -20.13
N PHE A 82 -6.01 -5.55 -20.47
CA PHE A 82 -6.69 -4.71 -19.48
C PHE A 82 -7.54 -5.56 -18.51
N LEU A 83 -8.37 -6.46 -19.03
CA LEU A 83 -9.22 -7.33 -18.20
C LEU A 83 -8.41 -8.25 -17.27
N SER A 84 -7.22 -8.69 -17.68
CA SER A 84 -6.32 -9.45 -16.79
C SER A 84 -5.92 -8.63 -15.56
N VAL A 85 -5.60 -7.36 -15.76
CA VAL A 85 -5.21 -6.43 -14.68
C VAL A 85 -6.40 -6.15 -13.75
N ILE A 86 -7.60 -5.94 -14.31
CA ILE A 86 -8.85 -5.80 -13.54
C ILE A 86 -9.12 -7.06 -12.69
N ALA A 87 -8.92 -8.25 -13.26
CA ALA A 87 -9.11 -9.52 -12.56
C ALA A 87 -8.08 -9.73 -11.43
N GLU A 88 -6.82 -9.34 -11.64
CA GLU A 88 -5.79 -9.36 -10.59
C GLU A 88 -6.13 -8.44 -9.42
N MET A 89 -6.79 -7.30 -9.68
CA MET A 89 -7.30 -6.40 -8.65
C MET A 89 -8.61 -6.88 -8.00
N GLY A 90 -9.22 -7.98 -8.48
CA GLY A 90 -10.49 -8.49 -7.99
C GLY A 90 -11.69 -7.60 -8.30
N LEU A 91 -11.59 -6.74 -9.32
CA LEU A 91 -12.64 -5.82 -9.73
C LEU A 91 -13.61 -6.48 -10.73
N PRO A 92 -14.86 -5.98 -10.84
CA PRO A 92 -15.82 -6.50 -11.81
C PRO A 92 -15.34 -6.19 -13.24
N GLY A 93 -14.99 -7.23 -14.00
CA GLY A 93 -14.66 -7.12 -15.42
C GLY A 93 -15.88 -7.26 -16.33
N PHE A 94 -15.66 -7.10 -17.63
CA PHE A 94 -16.68 -7.27 -18.68
C PHE A 94 -16.20 -8.28 -19.74
N SER A 95 -17.12 -8.75 -20.59
CA SER A 95 -16.76 -9.63 -21.71
C SER A 95 -16.31 -8.81 -22.91
N VAL A 96 -15.28 -9.28 -23.63
CA VAL A 96 -14.83 -8.63 -24.89
C VAL A 96 -15.98 -8.48 -25.90
N LYS A 97 -16.93 -9.42 -25.91
CA LYS A 97 -18.11 -9.34 -26.76
C LYS A 97 -19.07 -8.21 -26.37
N ASP A 98 -19.09 -7.83 -25.09
CA ASP A 98 -19.96 -6.76 -24.61
C ASP A 98 -19.50 -5.40 -25.17
N LEU A 99 -18.19 -5.21 -25.26
CA LEU A 99 -17.58 -4.02 -25.85
C LEU A 99 -17.72 -4.00 -27.38
N GLU A 100 -17.66 -5.17 -28.05
CA GLU A 100 -17.86 -5.27 -29.50
C GLU A 100 -19.33 -5.04 -29.88
N GLU A 101 -20.29 -5.75 -29.24
CA GLU A 101 -21.68 -5.84 -29.70
C GLU A 101 -22.74 -5.80 -28.56
N GLY A 102 -22.34 -5.77 -27.29
CA GLY A 102 -23.26 -5.85 -26.14
C GLY A 102 -23.67 -4.50 -25.55
N SER A 103 -24.06 -4.45 -24.27
CA SER A 103 -24.43 -3.21 -23.57
C SER A 103 -23.21 -2.56 -22.92
N MET A 104 -23.09 -1.22 -22.97
CA MET A 104 -22.00 -0.49 -22.32
C MET A 104 -22.07 -0.47 -20.79
N SER A 105 -23.19 -0.90 -20.20
CA SER A 105 -23.39 -0.87 -18.75
C SER A 105 -22.25 -1.57 -18.00
N SER A 106 -21.89 -2.80 -18.38
CA SER A 106 -20.82 -3.56 -17.69
C SER A 106 -19.44 -2.90 -17.82
N ILE A 107 -19.18 -2.21 -18.93
CA ILE A 107 -17.93 -1.46 -19.15
C ILE A 107 -17.90 -0.19 -18.28
N VAL A 108 -19.00 0.55 -18.23
CA VAL A 108 -19.15 1.72 -17.36
C VAL A 108 -19.02 1.32 -15.89
N GLU A 109 -19.64 0.22 -15.46
CA GLU A 109 -19.50 -0.30 -14.10
C GLU A 109 -18.05 -0.71 -13.77
N CYS A 110 -17.37 -1.38 -14.71
CA CYS A 110 -15.97 -1.76 -14.56
C CYS A 110 -15.05 -0.55 -14.39
N LEU A 111 -15.25 0.51 -15.18
CA LEU A 111 -14.43 1.72 -15.13
C LEU A 111 -14.68 2.55 -13.86
N LEU A 112 -15.93 2.66 -13.42
CA LEU A 112 -16.27 3.30 -12.15
C LEU A 112 -15.67 2.52 -10.97
N ALA A 113 -15.76 1.20 -10.96
CA ALA A 113 -15.16 0.36 -9.93
C ALA A 113 -13.63 0.52 -9.88
N LEU A 114 -12.96 0.64 -11.04
CA LEU A 114 -11.53 0.92 -11.11
C LEU A 114 -11.18 2.28 -10.52
N ARG A 115 -11.91 3.33 -10.90
CA ARG A 115 -11.72 4.68 -10.35
C ARG A 115 -11.89 4.70 -8.85
N ASP A 116 -12.96 4.09 -8.33
CA ASP A 116 -13.28 4.10 -6.91
C ASP A 116 -12.22 3.34 -6.10
N ASN A 117 -11.69 2.25 -6.65
CA ASN A 117 -10.57 1.50 -6.05
C ASN A 117 -9.30 2.35 -5.93
N VAL A 118 -8.95 3.11 -6.97
CA VAL A 118 -7.79 4.02 -6.92
C VAL A 118 -8.04 5.19 -5.95
N SER A 119 -9.26 5.71 -5.91
CA SER A 119 -9.66 6.80 -5.02
C SER A 119 -9.65 6.37 -3.55
N ALA A 120 -10.02 5.12 -3.26
CA ALA A 120 -9.93 4.53 -1.92
C ALA A 120 -8.48 4.27 -1.47
N GLY A 121 -7.59 3.91 -2.40
CA GLY A 121 -6.15 3.72 -2.12
C GLY A 121 -5.37 5.02 -1.84
N LEU A 122 -5.88 6.18 -2.30
CA LEU A 122 -5.27 7.50 -2.13
C LEU A 122 -5.80 8.28 -0.91
N GLY A 123 -6.57 7.62 -0.03
CA GLY A 123 -7.14 8.23 1.18
C GLY A 123 -6.14 8.48 2.32
N GLU A 124 -4.90 7.98 2.23
CA GLU A 124 -3.91 8.15 3.31
C GLU A 124 -2.63 8.89 2.94
N ASN A 125 -2.36 9.23 1.69
CA ASN A 125 -1.13 9.95 1.33
C ASN A 125 -1.36 10.90 0.15
N MET A 126 -0.94 12.17 0.34
CA MET A 126 -0.85 13.26 -0.66
C MET A 126 -1.93 14.37 -0.61
N SER A 127 -2.21 14.91 0.57
CA SER A 127 -2.43 16.36 0.69
C SER A 127 -1.07 17.03 0.77
N ASN A 128 -0.44 17.28 -0.38
CA ASN A 128 0.58 18.32 -0.61
C ASN A 128 1.04 18.15 -2.06
N TYR A 129 0.68 19.09 -2.94
CA TYR A 129 1.42 19.57 -4.13
C TYR A 129 0.46 20.13 -5.20
N ALA A 130 -0.10 21.32 -4.94
CA ALA A 130 -0.47 22.35 -5.92
C ALA A 130 -0.82 23.60 -5.08
N ALA A 131 -0.36 24.83 -5.29
CA ALA A 131 0.40 25.46 -6.36
C ALA A 131 1.17 26.67 -5.77
N LYS A 132 2.31 27.02 -6.36
CA LYS A 132 2.99 28.31 -6.16
C LYS A 132 2.62 29.24 -7.32
N THR A 133 2.23 30.48 -7.02
CA THR A 133 2.69 31.73 -7.66
C THR A 133 2.14 32.95 -6.89
N PRO A 134 2.73 34.16 -7.01
CA PRO A 134 3.16 34.94 -5.86
C PRO A 134 2.41 36.26 -5.66
N SER A 135 2.43 36.82 -4.44
CA SER A 135 2.31 38.27 -4.18
C SER A 135 2.85 38.63 -2.80
N ARG A 136 3.83 39.55 -2.76
CA ARG A 136 4.36 40.26 -1.57
C ARG A 136 3.44 41.46 -1.27
N PRO A 137 3.38 42.04 -0.04
CA PRO A 137 4.44 42.95 0.41
C PRO A 137 4.83 42.91 1.91
N VAL A 138 6.13 43.20 2.13
CA VAL A 138 6.75 44.05 3.20
C VAL A 138 6.86 43.54 4.67
N ALA A 139 8.02 42.95 4.98
CA ALA A 139 9.09 43.31 5.97
C ALA A 139 8.73 44.10 7.27
N PRO A 140 9.52 44.06 8.39
CA PRO A 140 10.98 43.79 8.40
C PRO A 140 11.62 43.06 9.63
N VAL A 141 12.78 42.43 9.35
CA VAL A 141 14.07 42.58 10.06
C VAL A 141 14.26 41.92 11.44
N SER A 142 15.03 40.81 11.48
CA SER A 142 16.41 40.74 12.03
C SER A 142 16.86 39.29 12.31
N THR A 143 17.77 38.79 11.48
CA THR A 143 18.91 37.95 11.93
C THR A 143 20.10 38.91 12.17
N PRO A 144 21.25 38.55 12.80
CA PRO A 144 21.85 37.20 12.87
C PRO A 144 22.67 36.87 14.14
N GLY A 145 23.22 35.65 14.19
CA GLY A 145 24.63 35.50 14.59
C GLY A 145 24.99 34.56 15.75
N ARG A 146 25.24 33.28 15.40
CA ARG A 146 26.51 32.55 15.58
C ARG A 146 27.23 32.62 16.96
N ARG A 147 27.35 31.45 17.61
CA ARG A 147 28.59 30.75 18.09
C ARG A 147 28.30 29.90 19.34
N SER A 148 28.61 28.61 19.28
CA SER A 148 28.87 27.72 20.44
C SER A 148 30.22 28.10 21.11
N PRO A 149 30.71 27.43 22.18
CA PRO A 149 30.11 26.47 23.14
C PRO A 149 30.46 26.79 24.63
N GLY A 150 29.94 26.02 25.60
CA GLY A 150 30.56 25.96 26.95
C GLY A 150 29.60 25.63 28.10
N GLU A 151 29.91 24.49 28.75
CA GLU A 151 29.74 24.14 30.18
C GLU A 151 28.90 25.08 31.08
N ASP A 152 27.95 24.54 31.84
CA ASP A 152 28.20 23.95 33.16
C ASP A 152 26.89 23.75 33.95
N ARG A 153 27.00 22.88 34.94
CA ARG A 153 26.00 22.33 35.84
C ARG A 153 25.24 23.34 36.70
N ARG A 154 24.06 22.83 37.10
CA ARG A 154 23.39 22.89 38.42
C ARG A 154 22.35 24.01 38.70
N ARG A 155 21.11 23.53 38.73
CA ARG A 155 20.22 23.36 39.92
C ARG A 155 19.66 24.61 40.62
N GLY A 156 18.33 24.56 40.80
CA GLY A 156 17.56 25.18 41.88
C GLY A 156 16.63 26.30 41.36
N LEU A 157 15.43 26.51 41.88
CA LEU A 157 14.65 25.84 42.92
C LEU A 157 13.22 26.45 42.80
N TRP A 158 12.20 25.62 42.62
CA TRP A 158 10.81 25.67 43.14
C TRP A 158 10.07 27.01 43.29
N ASP A 159 8.81 27.01 42.86
CA ASP A 159 7.76 27.72 43.59
C ASP A 159 6.44 26.94 43.48
N ALA A 160 5.92 26.46 44.62
CA ALA A 160 4.52 26.06 44.75
C ALA A 160 4.10 26.07 46.22
N LYS A 161 3.29 27.08 46.56
CA LYS A 161 2.51 27.17 47.80
C LYS A 161 1.27 26.28 47.69
N SER A 162 1.10 25.39 48.69
CA SER A 162 -0.12 25.22 49.53
C SER A 162 -1.42 24.68 48.89
N PRO A 163 -2.41 24.13 49.65
CA PRO A 163 -2.37 23.24 50.84
C PRO A 163 -3.35 22.04 50.71
N GLN A 164 -3.42 21.16 51.74
CA GLN A 164 -4.64 20.92 52.55
C GLN A 164 -4.83 19.47 53.06
N ARG A 165 -4.99 19.39 54.39
CA ARG A 165 -5.75 18.42 55.24
C ARG A 165 -5.20 17.00 55.54
N SER A 166 -4.65 16.94 56.75
CA SER A 166 -4.70 15.96 57.86
C SER A 166 -5.95 15.04 57.97
N PRO A 167 -6.02 13.98 58.84
CA PRO A 167 -5.34 13.86 60.15
C PRO A 167 -4.96 12.43 60.66
N LEU A 168 -4.49 12.38 61.92
CA LEU A 168 -4.35 11.22 62.85
C LEU A 168 -3.00 10.45 62.68
N LEU A 169 -2.13 10.25 63.68
CA LEU A 169 -2.30 9.89 65.10
C LEU A 169 -1.04 10.21 65.94
N SER A 170 -1.27 10.44 67.23
CA SER A 170 -0.36 10.18 68.38
C SER A 170 0.93 11.01 68.47
N GLY A 171 1.18 11.84 69.48
CA GLY A 171 0.74 11.77 70.87
C GLY A 171 1.91 11.33 71.76
N GLN A 172 2.70 12.29 72.26
CA GLN A 172 3.53 12.22 73.49
C GLN A 172 4.25 13.57 73.64
N LYS A 173 3.62 14.61 74.21
CA LYS A 173 3.54 14.89 75.66
C LYS A 173 4.86 14.67 76.41
N ALA A 174 5.74 15.67 76.31
CA ALA A 174 6.68 16.01 77.38
C ALA A 174 6.61 17.53 77.62
N ASN A 175 5.41 18.00 77.97
CA ASN A 175 5.19 19.38 78.40
C ASN A 175 4.20 19.39 79.57
N GLU A 176 4.50 18.58 80.60
CA GLU A 176 3.70 18.48 81.84
C GLU A 176 4.55 18.51 83.12
N VAL A 177 5.86 18.78 83.06
CA VAL A 177 6.74 18.73 84.26
C VAL A 177 7.01 20.09 84.92
N PHE A 178 6.56 21.20 84.33
CA PHE A 178 6.66 22.52 84.97
C PHE A 178 5.31 23.23 85.09
N GLN A 179 4.30 22.51 85.59
CA GLN A 179 3.29 23.16 86.42
C GLN A 179 3.71 23.03 87.88
N PHE A 180 4.76 23.76 88.27
CA PHE A 180 4.99 24.00 89.68
C PHE A 180 3.84 24.88 90.16
N LYS A 181 2.91 24.25 90.90
CA LYS A 181 1.92 24.93 91.73
C LYS A 181 2.61 26.14 92.34
N ARG A 182 2.17 27.34 91.96
CA ARG A 182 2.61 28.61 92.53
C ARG A 182 2.04 28.68 93.95
N GLY A 183 2.56 27.84 94.85
CA GLY A 183 2.34 27.94 96.27
C GLY A 183 2.95 29.25 96.71
N GLN A 184 2.11 30.22 97.01
CA GLN A 184 2.52 31.48 97.60
C GLN A 184 3.04 31.18 99.01
N TYR A 185 4.34 30.93 99.13
CA TYR A 185 5.08 30.87 100.39
C TYR A 185 5.28 32.26 101.00
N THR A 186 4.33 33.17 100.83
CA THR A 186 4.51 34.57 101.22
C THR A 186 4.20 34.84 102.68
N ASP A 187 3.47 33.99 103.38
CA ASP A 187 3.18 34.16 104.81
C ASP A 187 2.91 32.80 105.47
N LEU A 188 3.96 32.03 105.79
CA LEU A 188 3.82 30.78 106.52
C LEU A 188 3.88 31.06 108.04
N PRO A 189 2.88 30.63 108.84
CA PRO A 189 2.95 30.70 110.29
C PRO A 189 4.11 29.85 110.81
N ALA A 190 4.81 30.32 111.85
CA ALA A 190 5.98 29.64 112.43
C ALA A 190 5.75 28.14 112.73
N ALA A 191 4.54 27.76 113.18
CA ALA A 191 4.16 26.37 113.45
C ALA A 191 4.25 25.46 112.22
N LYS A 192 3.89 25.99 111.04
CA LYS A 192 3.92 25.24 109.78
C LYS A 192 5.34 25.13 109.21
N ILE A 193 6.19 26.12 109.49
CA ILE A 193 7.62 26.07 109.14
C ILE A 193 8.33 24.99 109.97
N SER A 194 8.05 24.91 111.28
CA SER A 194 8.62 23.88 112.15
C SER A 194 8.19 22.47 111.75
N GLU A 195 6.93 22.28 111.35
CA GLU A 195 6.43 21.00 110.82
C GLU A 195 7.19 20.58 109.54
N MET A 196 7.42 21.53 108.63
CA MET A 196 8.15 21.28 107.38
C MET A 196 9.62 20.92 107.58
N ILE A 197 10.28 21.51 108.60
CA ILE A 197 11.65 21.19 108.99
C ILE A 197 11.73 19.77 109.58
N GLN A 198 10.75 19.38 110.41
CA GLN A 198 10.71 18.05 111.03
C GLN A 198 10.41 16.92 110.02
N SER A 199 9.79 17.24 108.88
CA SER A 199 9.35 16.25 107.88
C SER A 199 10.25 16.14 106.64
N ASN A 200 11.47 16.70 106.65
CA ASN A 200 12.42 16.73 105.50
C ASN A 200 11.81 17.25 104.18
N SER A 201 10.72 18.01 104.25
CA SER A 201 9.99 18.48 103.06
C SER A 201 10.72 19.60 102.31
N LEU A 202 11.78 20.15 102.92
CA LEU A 202 12.57 21.26 102.41
C LEU A 202 13.64 20.83 101.40
N ASP A 203 14.07 19.56 101.41
CA ASP A 203 15.18 19.07 100.58
C ASP A 203 14.89 19.12 99.08
N ASN A 204 13.60 19.10 98.71
CA ASN A 204 13.13 19.16 97.32
C ASN A 204 12.37 20.45 97.00
N ALA A 205 12.36 21.44 97.91
CA ALA A 205 11.65 22.68 97.71
C ALA A 205 12.39 23.59 96.71
N PRO A 206 11.70 24.36 95.86
CA PRO A 206 12.35 25.30 94.95
C PRO A 206 13.21 26.29 95.73
N THR A 207 14.46 26.47 95.31
CA THR A 207 15.44 27.33 95.98
C THR A 207 14.92 28.75 96.24
N GLN A 208 14.17 29.30 95.28
CA GLN A 208 13.53 30.62 95.38
C GLN A 208 12.40 30.67 96.43
N SER A 209 11.71 29.56 96.65
CA SER A 209 10.68 29.47 97.70
C SER A 209 11.32 29.39 99.09
N LEU A 210 12.41 28.63 99.23
CA LEU A 210 13.17 28.54 100.49
C LEU A 210 13.80 29.88 100.89
N LEU A 211 14.48 30.56 99.96
CA LEU A 211 15.09 31.88 100.22
C LEU A 211 14.04 32.92 100.64
N ARG A 212 12.84 32.86 100.04
CA ARG A 212 11.73 33.76 100.38
C ARG A 212 11.19 33.52 101.79
N VAL A 213 11.04 32.25 102.20
CA VAL A 213 10.61 31.89 103.57
C VAL A 213 11.65 32.31 104.60
N VAL A 214 12.95 32.11 104.31
CA VAL A 214 14.04 32.52 105.20
C VAL A 214 14.09 34.04 105.38
N ASN A 215 13.93 34.81 104.28
CA ASN A 215 13.85 36.27 104.36
C ASN A 215 12.62 36.73 105.16
N GLY A 216 11.46 36.08 104.99
CA GLY A 216 10.26 36.36 105.78
C GLY A 216 10.47 36.13 107.29
N ILE A 217 11.14 35.05 107.68
CA ILE A 217 11.49 34.79 109.10
C ILE A 217 12.44 35.88 109.65
N LEU A 218 13.46 36.26 108.87
CA LEU A 218 14.40 37.31 109.27
C LEU A 218 13.70 38.66 109.44
N ASP A 219 12.79 39.02 108.54
CA ASP A 219 12.03 40.27 108.61
C ASP A 219 11.08 40.27 109.83
N GLU A 220 10.38 39.16 110.10
CA GLU A 220 9.50 38.99 111.28
C GLU A 220 10.28 39.04 112.61
N SER A 221 11.57 38.65 112.59
CA SER A 221 12.47 38.74 113.76
C SER A 221 12.95 40.17 114.05
N ILE A 222 13.03 41.03 113.02
CA ILE A 222 13.36 42.46 113.18
C ILE A 222 12.15 43.23 113.71
N GLU A 223 10.95 42.94 113.20
CA GLU A 223 9.71 43.65 113.56
C GLU A 223 9.23 43.35 114.99
N ARG A 224 9.32 42.10 115.46
CA ARG A 224 8.71 41.71 116.75
C ARG A 224 9.44 42.17 118.01
N LYS A 225 10.66 42.72 117.93
CA LYS A 225 11.48 43.25 119.07
C LYS A 225 11.49 42.39 120.36
N ARG A 226 11.18 41.09 120.28
CA ARG A 226 11.37 40.12 121.37
C ARG A 226 12.85 39.73 121.33
N GLY A 227 13.59 40.00 122.41
CA GLY A 227 15.06 39.89 122.48
C GLY A 227 15.64 38.47 122.39
N GLU A 228 15.12 37.60 121.52
CA GLU A 228 15.59 36.22 121.35
C GLU A 228 16.84 36.14 120.45
N ILE A 229 17.01 37.07 119.50
CA ILE A 229 18.20 37.16 118.63
C ILE A 229 18.67 38.61 118.52
N PRO A 230 19.95 38.92 118.82
CA PRO A 230 20.48 40.27 118.65
C PRO A 230 20.37 40.77 117.20
N HIS A 231 19.92 42.02 116.99
CA HIS A 231 19.74 42.61 115.65
C HIS A 231 20.99 42.52 114.75
N ARG A 232 22.20 42.58 115.33
CA ARG A 232 23.47 42.43 114.59
C ARG A 232 23.60 41.04 113.94
N VAL A 233 23.10 39.99 114.58
CA VAL A 233 23.12 38.61 114.08
C VAL A 233 22.10 38.44 112.96
N VAL A 234 20.90 39.01 113.11
CA VAL A 234 19.87 38.99 112.05
C VAL A 234 20.35 39.71 110.79
N TYR A 235 21.00 40.87 110.95
CA TYR A 235 21.59 41.61 109.83
C TYR A 235 22.70 40.82 109.13
N LEU A 236 23.56 40.14 109.90
CA LEU A 236 24.60 39.26 109.35
C LEU A 236 23.97 38.10 108.56
N LEU A 237 22.95 37.43 109.10
CA LEU A 237 22.24 36.34 108.44
C LEU A 237 21.56 36.82 107.15
N ARG A 238 20.97 38.02 107.16
CA ARG A 238 20.40 38.64 105.95
C ARG A 238 21.44 38.83 104.85
N ASN A 239 22.63 39.32 105.21
CA ASN A 239 23.72 39.47 104.26
C ASN A 239 24.21 38.11 103.74
N VAL A 240 24.28 37.09 104.59
CA VAL A 240 24.64 35.72 104.19
C VAL A 240 23.60 35.14 103.23
N VAL A 241 22.30 35.31 103.50
CA VAL A 241 21.21 34.83 102.63
C VAL A 241 21.23 35.56 101.29
N GLN A 242 21.46 36.88 101.28
CA GLN A 242 21.60 37.66 100.05
C GLN A 242 22.83 37.24 99.23
N GLU A 243 23.96 36.95 99.87
CA GLU A 243 25.16 36.45 99.21
C GLU A 243 24.94 35.03 98.64
N ILE A 244 24.23 34.16 99.37
CA ILE A 244 23.82 32.83 98.90
C ILE A 244 22.90 32.98 97.67
N GLU A 245 21.90 33.85 97.74
CA GLU A 245 20.99 34.15 96.62
C GLU A 245 21.74 34.72 95.41
N HIS A 246 22.71 35.60 95.64
CA HIS A 246 23.56 36.16 94.60
C HIS A 246 24.41 35.08 93.92
N ARG A 247 25.06 34.20 94.68
CA ARG A 247 25.86 33.07 94.14
C ARG A 247 25.01 32.07 93.38
N ILE A 248 23.82 31.75 93.89
CA ILE A 248 22.85 30.87 93.20
C ILE A 248 22.40 31.52 91.90
N SER A 249 22.17 32.83 91.88
CA SER A 249 21.78 33.56 90.67
C SER A 249 22.89 33.56 89.62
N ILE A 250 24.15 33.77 90.01
CA ILE A 250 25.31 33.67 89.12
C ILE A 250 25.44 32.25 88.56
N GLN A 251 25.28 31.23 89.41
CA GLN A 251 25.36 29.83 88.98
C GLN A 251 24.23 29.47 88.01
N ALA A 252 23.00 29.93 88.26
CA ALA A 252 21.87 29.72 87.37
C ALA A 252 22.06 30.42 86.01
N GLU A 253 22.66 31.60 86.00
CA GLU A 253 23.05 32.30 84.76
C GLU A 253 24.14 31.54 84.01
N HIS A 254 25.16 31.03 84.70
CA HIS A 254 26.20 30.20 84.08
C HIS A 254 25.64 28.94 83.41
N ILE A 255 24.74 28.22 84.11
CA ILE A 255 24.07 27.02 83.57
C ILE A 255 23.20 27.39 82.36
N ARG A 256 22.46 28.51 82.41
CA ARG A 256 21.66 28.98 81.26
C ARG A 256 22.53 29.30 80.05
N ASN A 257 23.67 29.98 80.26
CA ASN A 257 24.62 30.28 79.19
C ASN A 257 25.24 29.01 78.60
N GLN A 258 25.65 28.05 79.43
CA GLN A 258 26.15 26.76 78.96
C GLN A 258 25.08 25.99 78.17
N ASN A 259 23.84 25.95 78.65
CA ASN A 259 22.72 25.30 77.95
C ASN A 259 22.42 25.98 76.60
N SER A 260 22.53 27.30 76.50
CA SER A 260 22.40 28.02 75.23
C SER A 260 23.48 27.59 74.22
N ILE A 261 24.73 27.46 74.66
CA ILE A 261 25.84 26.97 73.83
C ILE A 261 25.62 25.51 73.41
N ILE A 262 25.16 24.65 74.31
CA ILE A 262 24.85 23.25 74.00
C ILE A 262 23.73 23.18 72.97
N LYS A 263 22.65 23.93 73.19
CA LYS A 263 21.49 23.96 72.27
C LYS A 263 21.90 24.42 70.87
N THR A 264 22.69 25.49 70.74
CA THR A 264 23.17 25.94 69.43
C THR A 264 24.08 24.92 68.73
N ARG A 265 24.87 24.13 69.48
CA ARG A 265 25.66 23.03 68.92
C ARG A 265 24.76 21.87 68.49
N GLU A 266 23.79 21.48 69.31
CA GLU A 266 22.82 20.45 68.96
C GLU A 266 22.04 20.81 67.71
N ASP A 267 21.54 22.04 67.60
CA ASP A 267 20.81 22.51 66.43
C ASP A 267 21.66 22.47 65.16
N LYS A 268 22.97 22.79 65.27
CA LYS A 268 23.93 22.62 64.16
C LYS A 268 24.09 21.15 63.77
N TYR A 269 24.22 20.24 64.74
CA TYR A 269 24.33 18.80 64.45
C TYR A 269 23.04 18.23 63.86
N ARG A 270 21.87 18.61 64.39
CA ARG A 270 20.57 18.23 63.84
C ARG A 270 20.42 18.69 62.39
N SER A 271 20.82 19.93 62.08
CA SER A 271 20.80 20.47 60.72
C SER A 271 21.75 19.70 59.79
N LYS A 272 22.95 19.35 60.26
CA LYS A 272 23.92 18.56 59.49
C LYS A 272 23.43 17.13 59.24
N ILE A 273 22.84 16.48 60.24
CA ILE A 273 22.24 15.14 60.10
C ILE A 273 21.13 15.19 59.05
N LYS A 274 20.21 16.15 59.15
CA LYS A 274 19.13 16.32 58.17
C LYS A 274 19.65 16.53 56.75
N ALA A 275 20.69 17.35 56.58
CA ALA A 275 21.32 17.54 55.27
C ALA A 275 21.94 16.24 54.72
N LEU A 276 22.62 15.47 55.57
CA LEU A 276 23.17 14.16 55.19
C LEU A 276 22.07 13.14 54.86
N GLU A 277 20.98 13.10 55.63
CA GLU A 277 19.81 12.26 55.34
C GLU A 277 19.21 12.60 53.97
N THR A 278 19.01 13.88 53.67
CA THR A 278 18.50 14.29 52.35
C THR A 278 19.45 13.93 51.20
N LEU A 279 20.76 14.01 51.44
CA LEU A 279 21.76 13.63 50.44
C LEU A 279 21.74 12.12 50.19
N VAL A 280 21.72 11.32 51.26
CA VAL A 280 21.65 9.85 51.16
C VAL A 280 20.35 9.42 50.49
N ASN A 281 19.21 10.01 50.85
CA ASN A 281 17.93 9.68 50.22
C ASN A 281 17.94 10.03 48.73
N GLY A 282 18.47 11.21 48.36
CA GLY A 282 18.62 11.61 46.96
C GLY A 282 19.53 10.68 46.17
N THR A 283 20.67 10.24 46.73
CA THR A 283 21.56 9.27 46.07
C THR A 283 20.92 7.89 45.94
N ASN A 284 20.14 7.45 46.94
CA ASN A 284 19.41 6.19 46.85
C ASN A 284 18.32 6.26 45.78
N GLU A 285 17.55 7.34 45.72
CA GLU A 285 16.55 7.58 44.66
C GLU A 285 17.22 7.62 43.27
N GLU A 286 18.37 8.28 43.11
CA GLU A 286 19.14 8.31 41.86
C GLU A 286 19.64 6.91 41.48
N ASN A 287 20.11 6.11 42.43
CA ASN A 287 20.54 4.73 42.21
C ASN A 287 19.36 3.83 41.80
N GLU A 288 18.22 3.90 42.48
CA GLU A 288 17.00 3.16 42.12
C GLU A 288 16.51 3.53 40.72
N MET A 289 16.51 4.83 40.38
CA MET A 289 16.18 5.26 39.01
C MET A 289 17.18 4.72 37.98
N ALA A 290 18.47 4.66 38.30
CA ALA A 290 19.48 4.10 37.41
C ALA A 290 19.31 2.58 37.22
N ILE A 291 18.98 1.85 38.28
CA ILE A 291 18.69 0.41 38.24
C ILE A 291 17.46 0.14 37.38
N ASN A 292 16.36 0.86 37.61
CA ASN A 292 15.13 0.71 36.82
C ASN A 292 15.36 1.00 35.32
N ARG A 293 16.15 2.02 34.99
CA ARG A 293 16.53 2.31 33.60
C ARG A 293 17.40 1.20 33.00
N LEU A 294 18.34 0.65 33.76
CA LEU A 294 19.21 -0.43 33.30
C LEU A 294 18.40 -1.71 33.01
N GLU A 295 17.39 -2.00 33.83
CA GLU A 295 16.50 -3.14 33.62
C GLU A 295 15.68 -2.97 32.33
N LEU A 296 15.14 -1.78 32.07
CA LEU A 296 14.44 -1.47 30.82
C LEU A 296 15.36 -1.68 29.60
N VAL A 297 16.58 -1.14 29.64
CA VAL A 297 17.57 -1.31 28.56
C VAL A 297 17.93 -2.78 28.36
N LYS A 298 18.02 -3.58 29.43
CA LYS A 298 18.30 -5.02 29.34
C LYS A 298 17.18 -5.76 28.61
N VAL A 299 15.92 -5.42 28.88
CA VAL A 299 14.74 -6.00 28.19
C VAL A 299 14.69 -5.54 26.73
N GLU A 300 14.93 -4.27 26.45
CA GLU A 300 14.97 -3.78 25.07
C GLU A 300 16.09 -4.44 24.26
N LYS A 301 17.27 -4.61 24.86
CA LYS A 301 18.40 -5.31 24.25
C LYS A 301 18.06 -6.76 23.90
N SER A 302 17.43 -7.51 24.80
CA SER A 302 17.02 -8.90 24.50
C SER A 302 15.98 -8.95 23.38
N LYS A 303 15.03 -8.01 23.35
CA LYS A 303 14.04 -7.88 22.28
C LYS A 303 14.69 -7.54 20.93
N ILE A 304 15.75 -6.71 20.93
CA ILE A 304 16.53 -6.39 19.72
C ILE A 304 17.31 -7.62 19.23
N ASP A 305 17.99 -8.34 20.13
CA ASP A 305 18.75 -9.54 19.78
C ASP A 305 17.84 -10.65 19.23
N GLU A 306 16.64 -10.82 19.78
CA GLU A 306 15.68 -11.80 19.24
C GLU A 306 15.17 -11.41 17.85
N ARG A 307 14.84 -10.12 17.63
CA ARG A 307 14.50 -9.63 16.28
C ARG A 307 15.66 -9.82 15.29
N ARG A 308 16.91 -9.65 15.74
CA ARG A 308 18.10 -9.87 14.90
C ARG A 308 18.19 -11.35 14.49
N LYS A 309 18.02 -12.29 15.43
CA LYS A 309 18.05 -13.72 15.11
C LYS A 309 16.95 -14.14 14.13
N ILE A 310 15.73 -13.63 14.31
CA ILE A 310 14.63 -13.89 13.37
C ILE A 310 15.00 -13.34 11.99
N GLY A 311 15.51 -12.10 11.91
CA GLY A 311 15.96 -11.51 10.65
C GLY A 311 17.09 -12.29 9.97
N GLU A 312 18.04 -12.84 10.74
CA GLU A 312 19.10 -13.72 10.22
C GLU A 312 18.54 -15.04 9.69
N GLN A 313 17.57 -15.65 10.39
CA GLN A 313 16.89 -16.87 9.93
C GLN A 313 16.08 -16.62 8.65
N ASP A 314 15.34 -15.52 8.59
CA ASP A 314 14.58 -15.12 7.40
C ASP A 314 15.50 -14.85 6.21
N MET A 315 16.65 -14.21 6.43
CA MET A 315 17.65 -14.01 5.38
C MET A 315 18.18 -15.35 4.83
N VAL A 316 18.50 -16.31 5.70
CA VAL A 316 18.94 -17.65 5.26
C VAL A 316 17.84 -18.39 4.50
N ARG A 317 16.59 -18.29 4.97
CA ARG A 317 15.45 -18.87 4.28
C ARG A 317 15.27 -18.25 2.89
N LEU A 318 15.29 -16.92 2.79
CA LEU A 318 15.17 -16.20 1.52
C LEU A 318 16.31 -16.53 0.56
N MET A 319 17.55 -16.67 1.04
CA MET A 319 18.68 -17.10 0.19
C MET A 319 18.44 -18.49 -0.40
N ARG A 320 17.92 -19.43 0.40
CA ARG A 320 17.60 -20.78 -0.09
C ARG A 320 16.44 -20.79 -1.07
N GLU A 321 15.39 -20.01 -0.80
CA GLU A 321 14.25 -19.86 -1.71
C GLU A 321 14.68 -19.22 -3.04
N LYS A 322 15.56 -18.20 -2.98
CA LYS A 322 16.18 -17.59 -4.15
C LYS A 322 16.99 -18.60 -4.96
N GLU A 323 17.88 -19.36 -4.32
CA GLU A 323 18.69 -20.39 -4.98
C GLU A 323 17.80 -21.46 -5.65
N ASN A 324 16.75 -21.90 -4.96
CA ASN A 324 15.77 -22.84 -5.53
C ASN A 324 15.06 -22.24 -6.75
N ALA A 325 14.63 -20.97 -6.68
CA ALA A 325 13.99 -20.29 -7.80
C ALA A 325 14.96 -20.16 -8.99
N GLU A 326 16.21 -19.76 -8.77
CA GLU A 326 17.25 -19.69 -9.80
C GLU A 326 17.49 -21.06 -10.47
N ASN A 327 17.52 -22.14 -9.68
CA ASN A 327 17.62 -23.50 -10.18
C ASN A 327 16.40 -23.89 -11.04
N THR A 328 15.17 -23.54 -10.63
CA THR A 328 13.97 -23.80 -11.45
C THR A 328 13.97 -23.01 -12.75
N VAL A 329 14.41 -21.75 -12.73
CA VAL A 329 14.48 -20.90 -13.92
C VAL A 329 15.50 -21.48 -14.92
N THR A 330 16.68 -21.88 -14.44
CA THR A 330 17.70 -22.48 -15.30
C THR A 330 17.25 -23.81 -15.91
N ASN A 331 16.53 -24.66 -15.14
CA ASN A 331 15.94 -25.89 -15.67
C ASN A 331 14.88 -25.61 -16.75
N LEU A 332 13.94 -24.69 -16.50
CA LEU A 332 12.92 -24.31 -17.47
C LEU A 332 13.53 -23.71 -18.75
N GLN A 333 14.58 -22.90 -18.61
CA GLN A 333 15.32 -22.37 -19.77
C GLN A 333 15.94 -23.49 -20.61
N GLN A 334 16.52 -24.51 -19.97
CA GLN A 334 17.05 -25.68 -20.68
C GLN A 334 15.95 -26.48 -21.38
N GLU A 335 14.81 -26.70 -20.73
CA GLU A 335 13.65 -27.38 -21.33
C GLU A 335 13.13 -26.62 -22.56
N ILE A 336 12.98 -25.29 -22.47
CA ILE A 336 12.57 -24.44 -23.60
C ILE A 336 13.61 -24.52 -24.73
N GLN A 337 14.90 -24.55 -24.41
CA GLN A 337 15.94 -24.64 -25.42
C GLN A 337 15.93 -26.00 -26.14
N VAL A 338 15.74 -27.10 -25.40
CA VAL A 338 15.59 -28.44 -25.96
C VAL A 338 14.34 -28.51 -26.84
N MET A 339 13.21 -28.03 -26.33
CA MET A 339 11.94 -28.03 -27.06
C MET A 339 12.01 -27.20 -28.34
N SER A 340 12.64 -26.02 -28.29
CA SER A 340 12.87 -25.18 -29.47
C SER A 340 13.72 -25.89 -30.52
N ARG A 341 14.79 -26.57 -30.11
CA ARG A 341 15.61 -27.37 -31.05
C ARG A 341 14.80 -28.49 -31.71
N MET A 342 14.02 -29.23 -30.92
CA MET A 342 13.16 -30.30 -31.44
C MET A 342 12.11 -29.78 -32.44
N PHE A 343 11.51 -28.62 -32.15
CA PHE A 343 10.55 -27.99 -33.07
C PHE A 343 11.21 -27.48 -34.35
N GLU A 344 12.42 -26.93 -34.26
CA GLU A 344 13.19 -26.51 -35.43
C GLU A 344 13.49 -27.70 -36.34
N GLU A 345 14.03 -28.79 -35.79
CA GLU A 345 14.30 -30.04 -36.52
C GLU A 345 13.02 -30.62 -37.16
N TYR A 346 11.89 -30.55 -36.45
CA TYR A 346 10.61 -30.97 -37.00
C TYR A 346 10.16 -30.07 -38.17
N ARG A 347 10.34 -28.74 -38.08
CA ARG A 347 10.05 -27.82 -39.19
C ARG A 347 10.90 -28.13 -40.40
N GLU A 348 12.22 -28.26 -40.22
CA GLU A 348 13.16 -28.57 -41.29
C GLU A 348 12.77 -29.88 -42.01
N GLN A 349 12.43 -30.93 -41.25
CA GLN A 349 11.99 -32.19 -41.84
C GLN A 349 10.69 -32.04 -42.65
N MET A 350 9.75 -31.23 -42.18
CA MET A 350 8.49 -31.00 -42.88
C MET A 350 8.68 -30.15 -44.14
N GLU A 351 9.57 -29.16 -44.09
CA GLU A 351 9.95 -28.34 -45.24
C GLU A 351 10.64 -29.19 -46.30
N GLU A 352 11.58 -30.07 -45.91
CA GLU A 352 12.25 -30.98 -46.83
C GLU A 352 11.25 -31.90 -47.55
N LYS A 353 10.33 -32.54 -46.80
CA LYS A 353 9.29 -33.40 -47.38
C LYS A 353 8.38 -32.63 -48.34
N THR A 354 8.05 -31.39 -48.00
CA THR A 354 7.20 -30.54 -48.83
C THR A 354 7.92 -30.15 -50.11
N SER A 355 9.19 -29.75 -50.02
CA SER A 355 10.05 -29.44 -51.16
C SER A 355 10.21 -30.65 -52.10
N GLN A 356 10.51 -31.83 -51.55
CA GLN A 356 10.59 -33.08 -52.31
C GLN A 356 9.27 -33.41 -53.04
N MET A 357 8.12 -33.22 -52.38
CA MET A 357 6.82 -33.44 -53.00
C MET A 357 6.56 -32.42 -54.11
N GLU A 358 6.88 -31.15 -53.89
CA GLU A 358 6.75 -30.09 -54.88
C GLU A 358 7.60 -30.37 -56.11
N GLU A 359 8.88 -30.73 -55.93
CA GLU A 359 9.77 -31.14 -57.03
C GLU A 359 9.19 -32.33 -57.81
N HIS A 360 8.70 -33.36 -57.13
CA HIS A 360 8.07 -34.52 -57.78
C HIS A 360 6.81 -34.13 -58.57
N LEU A 361 5.94 -33.29 -58.01
CA LEU A 361 4.73 -32.82 -58.68
C LEU A 361 5.05 -31.94 -59.89
N THR A 362 6.05 -31.05 -59.77
CA THR A 362 6.49 -30.21 -60.90
C THR A 362 7.08 -31.04 -62.03
N LEU A 363 7.84 -32.10 -61.72
CA LEU A 363 8.36 -33.02 -62.73
C LEU A 363 7.22 -33.74 -63.46
N ARG A 364 6.24 -34.27 -62.72
CA ARG A 364 5.08 -34.95 -63.29
C ARG A 364 4.20 -34.02 -64.13
N ALA A 365 4.08 -32.76 -63.73
CA ALA A 365 3.39 -31.74 -64.51
C ALA A 365 4.10 -31.50 -65.86
N LYS A 366 5.43 -31.35 -65.86
CA LYS A 366 6.22 -31.21 -67.10
C LYS A 366 6.10 -32.42 -68.02
N GLU A 367 6.09 -33.63 -67.47
CA GLU A 367 5.88 -34.86 -68.26
C GLU A 367 4.48 -34.89 -68.88
N ALA A 368 3.45 -34.54 -68.12
CA ALA A 368 2.07 -34.46 -68.61
C ALA A 368 1.92 -33.40 -69.71
N GLU A 369 2.54 -32.23 -69.57
CA GLU A 369 2.56 -31.18 -70.60
C GLU A 369 3.24 -31.64 -71.89
N PHE A 370 4.35 -32.38 -71.77
CA PHE A 370 5.04 -32.97 -72.92
C PHE A 370 4.15 -33.99 -73.65
N LEU A 371 3.54 -34.93 -72.92
CA LEU A 371 2.63 -35.92 -73.50
C LEU A 371 1.41 -35.27 -74.15
N LEU A 372 0.85 -34.23 -73.52
CA LEU A 372 -0.26 -33.47 -74.06
C LEU A 372 0.11 -32.76 -75.37
N THR A 373 1.31 -32.19 -75.44
CA THR A 373 1.85 -31.58 -76.66
C THR A 373 2.03 -32.62 -77.77
N GLN A 374 2.59 -33.80 -77.45
CA GLN A 374 2.73 -34.91 -78.40
C GLN A 374 1.36 -35.40 -78.90
N SER A 375 0.38 -35.55 -78.01
CA SER A 375 -0.97 -35.97 -78.36
C SER A 375 -1.66 -34.95 -79.27
N LYS A 376 -1.54 -33.66 -78.99
CA LYS A 376 -2.08 -32.58 -79.86
C LYS A 376 -1.51 -32.69 -81.27
N LYS A 377 -0.19 -32.82 -81.41
CA LYS A 377 0.45 -32.99 -82.71
C LYS A 377 -0.08 -34.23 -83.47
N ARG A 378 -0.25 -35.35 -82.77
CA ARG A 378 -0.81 -36.57 -83.38
C ARG A 378 -2.25 -36.37 -83.84
N VAL A 379 -3.06 -35.64 -83.07
CA VAL A 379 -4.43 -35.30 -83.46
C VAL A 379 -4.42 -34.46 -84.74
N GLU A 380 -3.59 -33.42 -84.83
CA GLU A 380 -3.44 -32.60 -86.04
C GLU A 380 -3.00 -33.43 -87.27
N GLU A 381 -2.05 -34.35 -87.09
CA GLU A 381 -1.61 -35.28 -88.15
C GLU A 381 -2.76 -36.19 -88.61
N VAL A 382 -3.58 -36.70 -87.69
CA VAL A 382 -4.74 -37.54 -88.01
C VAL A 382 -5.85 -36.74 -88.67
N GLU A 383 -6.12 -35.52 -88.21
CA GLU A 383 -7.12 -34.62 -88.80
C GLU A 383 -6.75 -34.27 -90.25
N THR A 384 -5.51 -33.85 -90.50
CA THR A 384 -5.04 -33.54 -91.85
C THR A 384 -5.07 -34.77 -92.78
N ALA A 385 -4.70 -35.95 -92.29
CA ALA A 385 -4.81 -37.20 -93.04
C ALA A 385 -6.27 -37.56 -93.37
N SER A 386 -7.18 -37.39 -92.40
CA SER A 386 -8.62 -37.60 -92.57
C SER A 386 -9.24 -36.64 -93.58
N GLU A 387 -8.88 -35.35 -93.51
CA GLU A 387 -9.30 -34.34 -94.47
C GLU A 387 -8.85 -34.67 -95.89
N LEU A 388 -7.58 -35.03 -96.07
CA LEU A 388 -7.05 -35.46 -97.36
C LEU A 388 -7.81 -36.68 -97.90
N GLN A 389 -8.06 -37.67 -97.04
CA GLN A 389 -8.80 -38.87 -97.42
C GLN A 389 -10.25 -38.54 -97.81
N SER A 390 -10.92 -37.68 -97.06
CA SER A 390 -12.27 -37.18 -97.36
C SER A 390 -12.31 -36.47 -98.72
N GLN A 391 -11.33 -35.62 -99.01
CA GLN A 391 -11.20 -34.96 -100.32
C GLN A 391 -10.99 -35.96 -101.46
N LEU A 392 -10.16 -36.99 -101.26
CA LEU A 392 -9.96 -38.05 -102.25
C LEU A 392 -11.24 -38.85 -102.50
N TRP A 393 -11.98 -39.22 -101.46
CA TRP A 393 -13.27 -39.89 -101.58
C TRP A 393 -14.31 -39.03 -102.30
N SER A 394 -14.35 -37.72 -102.00
CA SER A 394 -15.21 -36.76 -102.70
C SER A 394 -14.89 -36.69 -104.19
N LYS A 395 -13.61 -36.56 -104.56
CA LYS A 395 -13.16 -36.59 -105.96
C LYS A 395 -13.59 -37.89 -106.65
N LYS A 396 -13.35 -39.04 -106.03
CA LYS A 396 -13.72 -40.37 -106.56
C LYS A 396 -15.24 -40.48 -106.75
N ALA A 397 -16.03 -40.04 -105.77
CA ALA A 397 -17.48 -40.03 -105.84
C ALA A 397 -18.00 -39.15 -106.98
N ASN A 398 -17.38 -37.98 -107.20
CA ASN A 398 -17.72 -37.08 -108.30
C ASN A 398 -17.39 -37.70 -109.67
N THR A 399 -16.24 -38.38 -109.81
CA THR A 399 -15.89 -39.12 -111.04
C THR A 399 -16.90 -40.22 -111.33
N PHE A 400 -17.28 -41.02 -110.32
CA PHE A 400 -18.32 -42.05 -110.49
C PHE A 400 -19.66 -41.45 -110.86
N ARG A 401 -20.05 -40.33 -110.24
CA ARG A 401 -21.29 -39.63 -110.58
C ARG A 401 -21.30 -39.18 -112.04
N SER A 402 -20.23 -38.55 -112.51
CA SER A 402 -20.06 -38.15 -113.92
C SER A 402 -20.12 -39.35 -114.87
N PHE A 403 -19.44 -40.45 -114.52
CA PHE A 403 -19.52 -41.69 -115.31
C PHE A 403 -20.95 -42.22 -115.39
N MET A 404 -21.67 -42.30 -114.27
CA MET A 404 -23.05 -42.77 -114.23
C MET A 404 -24.00 -41.86 -115.02
N ASP A 405 -23.81 -40.55 -114.97
CA ASP A 405 -24.59 -39.59 -115.74
C ASP A 405 -24.34 -39.75 -117.25
N ASN A 406 -23.09 -39.97 -117.66
CA ASN A 406 -22.74 -40.26 -119.06
C ASN A 406 -23.36 -41.59 -119.55
N GLN A 407 -23.30 -42.64 -118.74
CA GLN A 407 -23.95 -43.93 -119.06
C GLN A 407 -25.46 -43.76 -119.21
N LYS A 408 -26.09 -42.98 -118.32
CA LYS A 408 -27.52 -42.65 -118.38
C LYS A 408 -27.87 -41.88 -119.66
N LEU A 409 -27.05 -40.91 -120.08
CA LEU A 409 -27.19 -40.19 -121.35
C LEU A 409 -27.09 -41.14 -122.55
N SER A 410 -26.07 -41.99 -122.59
CA SER A 410 -25.88 -42.98 -123.67
C SER A 410 -27.07 -43.93 -123.79
N ILE A 411 -27.60 -44.44 -122.67
CA ILE A 411 -28.80 -45.29 -122.67
C ILE A 411 -30.02 -44.52 -123.20
N LYS A 412 -30.16 -43.23 -122.85
CA LYS A 412 -31.24 -42.38 -123.36
C LYS A 412 -31.12 -42.19 -124.88
N ASP A 413 -29.92 -41.97 -125.40
CA ASP A 413 -29.67 -41.81 -126.84
C ASP A 413 -29.95 -43.11 -127.59
N ILE A 414 -29.51 -44.26 -127.08
CA ILE A 414 -29.83 -45.59 -127.62
C ILE A 414 -31.36 -45.82 -127.60
N ARG A 415 -32.05 -45.40 -126.54
CA ARG A 415 -33.51 -45.50 -126.46
C ARG A 415 -34.18 -44.63 -127.53
N ILE A 416 -33.71 -43.40 -127.74
CA ILE A 416 -34.24 -42.50 -128.78
C ILE A 416 -33.98 -43.06 -130.17
N SER A 417 -32.76 -43.52 -130.46
CA SER A 417 -32.41 -44.10 -131.76
C SER A 417 -33.20 -45.38 -132.04
N SER A 418 -33.37 -46.26 -131.04
CA SER A 418 -34.23 -47.44 -131.14
C SER A 418 -35.68 -47.07 -131.45
N GLN A 419 -36.22 -46.03 -130.80
CA GLN A 419 -37.57 -45.52 -131.08
C GLN A 419 -37.68 -44.93 -132.50
N SER A 420 -36.66 -44.21 -132.98
CA SER A 420 -36.58 -43.67 -134.34
C SER A 420 -36.57 -44.80 -135.38
N ILE A 421 -35.70 -45.80 -135.22
CA ILE A 421 -35.64 -46.98 -136.09
C ILE A 421 -37.01 -47.68 -136.11
N LYS A 422 -37.67 -47.82 -134.96
CA LYS A 422 -39.01 -48.41 -134.88
C LYS A 422 -40.04 -47.61 -135.69
N GLN A 423 -39.97 -46.27 -135.65
CA GLN A 423 -40.84 -45.39 -136.44
C GLN A 423 -40.52 -45.47 -137.94
N GLU A 424 -39.25 -45.48 -138.32
CA GLU A 424 -38.80 -45.63 -139.71
C GLU A 424 -39.21 -46.99 -140.29
N MET A 425 -39.05 -48.08 -139.54
CA MET A 425 -39.52 -49.40 -139.91
C MET A 425 -41.03 -49.44 -140.10
N PHE A 426 -41.79 -48.76 -139.23
CA PHE A 426 -43.24 -48.63 -139.40
C PHE A 426 -43.58 -47.83 -140.66
N ALA A 427 -42.88 -46.74 -140.94
CA ALA A 427 -43.07 -45.94 -142.15
C ALA A 427 -42.73 -46.74 -143.43
N LEU A 428 -41.65 -47.51 -143.43
CA LEU A 428 -41.29 -48.46 -144.49
C LEU A 428 -42.40 -49.50 -144.67
N GLN A 429 -42.88 -50.11 -143.57
CA GLN A 429 -43.96 -51.08 -143.62
C GLN A 429 -45.25 -50.49 -144.23
N MET A 430 -45.58 -49.23 -143.92
CA MET A 430 -46.71 -48.53 -144.53
C MET A 430 -46.46 -48.24 -146.02
N LYS A 431 -45.27 -47.77 -146.42
CA LYS A 431 -44.90 -47.61 -147.84
C LYS A 431 -44.98 -48.91 -148.63
N TRP A 432 -44.43 -49.99 -148.09
CA TRP A 432 -44.51 -51.32 -148.71
C TRP A 432 -45.96 -51.78 -148.84
N ARG A 433 -46.81 -51.51 -147.83
CA ARG A 433 -48.25 -51.78 -147.90
C ARG A 433 -48.93 -50.95 -149.01
N ASP A 434 -48.61 -49.67 -149.13
CA ASP A 434 -49.16 -48.78 -150.16
C ASP A 434 -48.70 -49.20 -151.57
N GLU A 435 -47.43 -49.54 -151.76
CA GLU A 435 -46.89 -50.05 -153.02
C GLU A 435 -47.55 -51.37 -153.43
N ILE A 436 -47.72 -52.31 -152.51
CA ILE A 436 -48.46 -53.55 -152.77
C ILE A 436 -49.93 -53.26 -153.13
N SER A 437 -50.53 -52.24 -152.52
CA SER A 437 -51.91 -51.83 -152.81
C SER A 437 -52.06 -51.14 -154.16
N ASN A 438 -51.00 -50.53 -154.71
CA ASN A 438 -50.98 -49.90 -156.03
C ASN A 438 -50.60 -50.84 -157.19
N ILE A 439 -50.30 -52.11 -156.92
CA ILE A 439 -49.96 -53.15 -157.93
C ILE A 439 -51.21 -53.94 -158.38
N GLY A 440 -52.42 -53.52 -157.98
CA GLY A 440 -53.71 -54.09 -158.37
C GLY A 440 -54.46 -53.28 -159.40
#